data_AF-A0A5X8LAM5-F1
#
_entry.id   AF-A0A5X8LAM5-F1
#
_cell.length_a   1.000
_cell.length_b   1.000
_cell.length_c   1.000
_cell.angle_alpha   90.00
_cell.angle_beta   90.00
_cell.angle_gamma   90.00
#
_symmetry.space_group_name_H-M   'P 1'
#
loop_
_entity.id
_entity.type
_entity.pdbx_description
1 polymer ?
#
loop_
_entity_poly.entity_id
_entity_poly.type
_entity_poly.pdbx_seq_one_letter_code
_entity_poly.pdbx_strand_id
1 'polypeptide(L)'
;TKHTATAMKACIKEYNATLPAPVKTSGSRDALLEQLAIINPDLVAQEAQKSSPLKVSGTKADLIQAVKSVNPAAVFADELLDAWRENTEGKVLVTRQQLSTALNIQKALLEHPTAGKLLTHPSRAVEVSYFGIDEETGLEVRVRPDLELDMGGLRIGADLKTISMWNIKQEGLRAKLHR
;
A
#
# COMPACT_ATOMS: atom_id res chain seq x y z
N THR A 1 41.15 49.80 48.17
CA THR A 1 40.98 48.69 49.14
C THR A 1 39.52 48.19 49.11
N LYS A 2 39.18 47.26 48.21
CA LYS A 2 37.90 46.51 48.19
C LYS A 2 38.07 45.07 48.77
N HIS A 3 39.06 44.87 49.64
CA HIS A 3 39.47 43.53 50.10
C HIS A 3 38.43 42.86 51.02
N THR A 4 37.56 43.63 51.67
CA THR A 4 36.58 43.13 52.63
C THR A 4 35.49 42.27 51.98
N ALA A 5 34.94 42.68 50.84
CA ALA A 5 33.86 41.93 50.18
C ALA A 5 34.33 40.57 49.64
N THR A 6 35.58 40.48 49.17
CA THR A 6 36.17 39.22 48.69
C THR A 6 36.41 38.25 49.84
N ALA A 7 36.97 38.74 50.96
CA ALA A 7 37.15 37.92 52.16
C ALA A 7 35.80 37.43 52.73
N MET A 8 34.79 38.29 52.79
CA MET A 8 33.44 37.91 53.22
C MET A 8 32.83 36.82 52.34
N LYS A 9 32.95 36.92 51.00
CA LYS A 9 32.48 35.88 50.07
C LYS A 9 33.20 34.54 50.27
N ALA A 10 34.50 34.58 50.60
CA ALA A 10 35.27 33.37 50.88
C ALA A 10 34.77 32.67 52.15
N CYS A 11 34.59 33.41 53.25
CA CYS A 11 34.04 32.86 54.50
C CYS A 11 32.63 32.28 54.31
N ILE A 12 31.76 32.95 53.54
CA ILE A 12 30.42 32.44 53.22
C ILE A 12 30.50 31.15 52.38
N LYS A 13 31.43 31.08 51.41
CA LYS A 13 31.61 29.88 50.59
C LYS A 13 32.10 28.69 51.42
N GLU A 14 33.00 28.93 52.37
CA GLU A 14 33.46 27.90 53.32
C GLU A 14 32.34 27.41 54.23
N TYR A 15 31.52 28.30 54.80
CA TYR A 15 30.35 27.91 55.58
C TYR A 15 29.32 27.15 54.73
N ASN A 16 29.02 27.61 53.51
CA ASN A 16 28.10 26.91 52.63
C ASN A 16 28.59 25.50 52.25
N ALA A 17 29.91 25.26 52.27
CA ALA A 17 30.47 23.93 52.05
C ALA A 17 30.31 22.98 53.25
N THR A 18 30.01 23.48 54.45
CA THR A 18 29.70 22.64 55.63
C THR A 18 28.21 22.31 55.75
N LEU A 19 27.35 22.99 55.00
CA LEU A 19 25.92 22.69 54.97
C LEU A 19 25.66 21.35 54.27
N PRO A 20 24.68 20.56 54.75
CA PRO A 20 24.23 19.37 54.02
C PRO A 20 23.84 19.73 52.59
N ALA A 21 24.28 18.91 51.64
CA ALA A 21 23.91 19.11 50.24
C ALA A 21 22.38 18.99 50.09
N PRO A 22 21.70 19.99 49.48
CA PRO A 22 20.28 19.91 49.24
C PRO A 22 19.96 18.78 48.24
N VAL A 23 18.77 18.19 48.39
CA VAL A 23 18.27 17.16 47.47
C VAL A 23 18.18 17.75 46.06
N LYS A 24 18.52 16.95 45.04
CA LYS A 24 18.38 17.41 43.66
C LYS A 24 16.88 17.46 43.32
N THR A 25 16.46 18.56 42.72
CA THR A 25 15.07 18.79 42.30
C THR A 25 14.91 18.71 40.78
N SER A 26 15.96 18.35 40.06
CA SER A 26 15.98 18.22 38.60
C SER A 26 16.90 17.09 38.14
N GLY A 27 16.60 16.49 36.99
CA GLY A 27 17.33 15.35 36.45
C GLY A 27 16.42 14.32 35.78
N SER A 28 16.97 13.15 35.45
CA SER A 28 16.16 12.02 34.98
C SER A 28 15.25 11.50 36.11
N ARG A 29 14.13 10.90 35.73
CA ARG A 29 13.20 10.26 36.68
C ARG A 29 13.93 9.29 37.61
N ASP A 30 14.81 8.45 37.06
CA ASP A 30 15.54 7.44 37.82
C ASP A 30 16.47 8.06 38.88
N ALA A 31 17.18 9.13 38.51
CA ALA A 31 18.08 9.82 39.45
C ALA A 31 17.31 10.49 40.61
N LEU A 32 16.09 10.97 40.35
CA LEU A 32 15.23 11.55 41.38
C LEU A 32 14.62 10.45 42.27
N LEU A 33 14.24 9.30 41.70
CA LEU A 33 13.71 8.17 42.47
C LEU A 33 14.76 7.54 43.38
N GLU A 34 16.02 7.45 42.94
CA GLU A 34 17.13 6.92 43.76
C GLU A 34 17.37 7.77 45.02
N GLN A 35 17.30 9.11 44.89
CA GLN A 35 17.37 10.01 46.04
C GLN A 35 16.15 9.89 46.94
N LEU A 36 14.95 9.77 46.35
CA LEU A 36 13.71 9.64 47.10
C LEU A 36 13.65 8.32 47.89
N ALA A 37 14.29 7.25 47.41
CA ALA A 37 14.31 5.94 48.07
C ALA A 37 14.95 5.98 49.45
N ILE A 38 15.90 6.91 49.68
CA ILE A 38 16.54 7.13 50.99
C ILE A 38 15.55 7.72 52.00
N ILE A 39 14.58 8.52 51.53
CA ILE A 39 13.65 9.28 52.36
C ILE A 39 12.32 8.54 52.53
N ASN A 40 11.79 7.96 51.45
CA ASN A 40 10.50 7.30 51.42
C ASN A 40 10.51 6.15 50.38
N PRO A 41 10.96 4.95 50.76
CA PRO A 41 11.03 3.80 49.86
C PRO A 41 9.64 3.34 49.38
N ASP A 42 8.61 3.48 50.21
CA ASP A 42 7.24 3.08 49.86
C ASP A 42 6.68 3.93 48.71
N LEU A 43 6.96 5.24 48.72
CA LEU A 43 6.55 6.14 47.64
C LEU A 43 7.27 5.82 46.32
N VAL A 44 8.55 5.45 46.38
CA VAL A 44 9.31 5.00 45.20
C VAL A 44 8.72 3.71 44.63
N ALA A 45 8.36 2.76 45.49
CA ALA A 45 7.71 1.52 45.07
C ALA A 45 6.36 1.78 44.37
N GLN A 46 5.55 2.70 44.91
CA GLN A 46 4.29 3.13 44.28
C GLN A 46 4.50 3.81 42.92
N GLU A 47 5.51 4.67 42.80
CA GLU A 47 5.85 5.32 41.53
C GLU A 47 6.40 4.35 40.48
N ALA A 48 7.18 3.34 40.89
CA ALA A 48 7.75 2.35 39.98
C ALA A 48 6.68 1.41 39.38
N GLN A 49 5.54 1.23 40.06
CA GLN A 49 4.41 0.45 39.55
C GLN A 49 3.61 1.18 38.45
N LYS A 50 3.79 2.49 38.28
CA LYS A 50 3.10 3.23 37.22
C LYS A 50 3.66 2.81 35.86
N SER A 51 2.76 2.45 34.96
CA SER A 51 3.11 2.09 33.59
C SER A 51 3.80 3.26 32.87
N SER A 52 4.88 2.94 32.17
CA SER A 52 5.56 3.91 31.31
C SER A 52 4.64 4.34 30.16
N PRO A 53 4.69 5.62 29.75
CA PRO A 53 4.01 6.08 28.55
C PRO A 53 4.41 5.26 27.33
N LEU A 54 3.45 4.98 26.45
CA LEU A 54 3.72 4.30 25.19
C LEU A 54 4.61 5.17 24.30
N LYS A 55 5.45 4.51 23.49
CA LYS A 55 6.31 5.19 22.52
C LYS A 55 5.45 5.82 21.43
N VAL A 56 5.75 7.08 21.11
CA VAL A 56 5.12 7.84 20.02
C VAL A 56 6.07 8.04 18.82
N SER A 57 7.18 7.31 18.82
CA SER A 57 8.19 7.30 17.77
C SER A 57 8.47 5.86 17.33
N GLY A 58 8.83 5.68 16.06
CA GLY A 58 9.07 4.37 15.45
C GLY A 58 8.55 4.30 14.02
N THR A 59 8.53 3.10 13.47
CA THR A 59 7.91 2.81 12.17
C THR A 59 6.39 2.81 12.28
N LYS A 60 5.69 2.88 11.15
CA LYS A 60 4.21 2.79 11.11
C LYS A 60 3.71 1.50 11.78
N ALA A 61 4.41 0.38 11.62
CA ALA A 61 4.07 -0.90 12.24
C ALA A 61 4.18 -0.85 13.78
N ASP A 62 5.24 -0.21 14.30
CA ASP A 62 5.42 -0.05 15.75
C ASP A 62 4.27 0.77 16.36
N LEU A 63 3.88 1.85 15.67
CA LEU A 63 2.76 2.70 16.11
C LEU A 63 1.42 1.96 16.05
N ILE A 64 1.18 1.16 15.01
CA ILE A 64 -0.01 0.29 14.88
C ILE A 64 -0.07 -0.69 16.06
N GLN A 65 1.05 -1.33 16.41
CA GLN A 65 1.09 -2.24 17.56
C GLN A 65 0.86 -1.52 18.89
N ALA A 66 1.44 -0.33 19.08
CA ALA A 66 1.19 0.49 20.26
C ALA A 66 -0.28 0.90 20.40
N VAL A 67 -0.97 1.17 19.30
CA VAL A 67 -2.42 1.45 19.32
C VAL A 67 -3.21 0.18 19.64
N LYS A 68 -2.86 -0.97 19.06
CA LYS A 68 -3.55 -2.24 19.31
C LYS A 68 -3.39 -2.76 20.74
N SER A 69 -2.30 -2.43 21.42
CA SER A 69 -2.14 -2.79 22.84
C SER A 69 -3.11 -2.04 23.76
N VAL A 70 -3.57 -0.86 23.35
CA VAL A 70 -4.58 -0.05 24.06
C VAL A 70 -5.99 -0.43 23.60
N ASN A 71 -6.18 -0.58 22.29
CA ASN A 71 -7.45 -0.96 21.70
C ASN A 71 -7.25 -2.13 20.71
N PRO A 72 -7.42 -3.38 21.17
CA PRO A 72 -7.27 -4.55 20.32
C PRO A 72 -8.24 -4.59 19.12
N ALA A 73 -9.36 -3.86 19.19
CA ALA A 73 -10.33 -3.76 18.11
C ALA A 73 -10.00 -2.67 17.07
N ALA A 74 -8.87 -1.96 17.22
CA ALA A 74 -8.44 -0.97 16.24
C ALA A 74 -8.12 -1.62 14.89
N VAL A 75 -8.75 -1.12 13.84
CA VAL A 75 -8.58 -1.59 12.46
C VAL A 75 -7.89 -0.50 11.64
N PHE A 76 -6.90 -0.90 10.84
CA PHE A 76 -6.14 0.01 9.99
C PHE A 76 -6.49 -0.21 8.51
N ALA A 77 -6.59 0.89 7.76
CA ALA A 77 -6.97 0.85 6.35
C ALA A 77 -6.01 -0.01 5.52
N ASP A 78 -4.71 0.07 5.78
CA ASP A 78 -3.69 -0.75 5.12
C ASP A 78 -3.95 -2.24 5.31
N GLU A 79 -4.23 -2.69 6.53
CA GLU A 79 -4.52 -4.11 6.81
C GLU A 79 -5.76 -4.61 6.07
N LEU A 80 -6.80 -3.76 5.98
CA LEU A 80 -8.01 -4.08 5.21
C LEU A 80 -7.73 -4.16 3.70
N LEU A 81 -6.95 -3.21 3.19
CA LEU A 81 -6.59 -3.16 1.78
C LEU A 81 -5.70 -4.32 1.38
N ASP A 82 -4.73 -4.68 2.21
CA ASP A 82 -3.85 -5.82 1.97
C ASP A 82 -4.62 -7.13 2.05
N ALA A 83 -5.47 -7.33 3.06
CA ALA A 83 -6.34 -8.51 3.14
C ALA A 83 -7.29 -8.62 1.93
N TRP A 84 -7.82 -7.49 1.43
CA TRP A 84 -8.63 -7.48 0.22
C TRP A 84 -7.81 -7.80 -1.05
N ARG A 85 -6.56 -7.32 -1.14
CA ARG A 85 -5.67 -7.61 -2.26
C ARG A 85 -5.20 -9.05 -2.30
N GLU A 86 -5.02 -9.68 -1.15
CA GLU A 86 -4.60 -11.07 -1.04
C GLU A 86 -5.75 -12.04 -1.31
N ASN A 87 -7.00 -11.60 -1.13
CA ASN A 87 -8.19 -12.43 -1.35
C ASN A 87 -9.05 -11.97 -2.54
N THR A 88 -8.51 -12.09 -3.75
CA THR A 88 -9.24 -11.68 -4.96
C THR A 88 -10.22 -12.73 -5.49
N GLU A 89 -10.30 -13.92 -4.88
CA GLU A 89 -11.14 -15.04 -5.34
C GLU A 89 -10.88 -15.40 -6.83
N GLY A 90 -9.62 -15.29 -7.28
CA GLY A 90 -9.26 -15.53 -8.68
C GLY A 90 -9.66 -14.40 -9.65
N LYS A 91 -10.17 -13.28 -9.13
CA LYS A 91 -10.50 -12.08 -9.92
C LYS A 91 -9.26 -11.21 -10.10
N VAL A 92 -9.23 -10.48 -11.21
CA VAL A 92 -8.18 -9.51 -11.49
C VAL A 92 -8.61 -8.15 -10.94
N LEU A 93 -7.77 -7.55 -10.11
CA LEU A 93 -8.01 -6.20 -9.60
C LEU A 93 -7.78 -5.18 -10.71
N VAL A 94 -8.77 -4.33 -10.94
CA VAL A 94 -8.68 -3.22 -11.89
C VAL A 94 -8.98 -1.91 -11.20
N THR A 95 -8.27 -0.86 -11.60
CA THR A 95 -8.56 0.50 -11.14
C THR A 95 -9.85 1.01 -11.80
N ARG A 96 -10.49 2.01 -11.18
CA ARG A 96 -11.65 2.70 -11.81
C ARG A 96 -11.32 3.27 -13.18
N GLN A 97 -10.09 3.73 -13.38
CA GLN A 97 -9.62 4.22 -14.66
C GLN A 97 -9.52 3.10 -15.69
N GLN A 98 -8.92 1.96 -15.34
CA GLN A 98 -8.85 0.79 -16.23
C GLN A 98 -10.24 0.30 -16.62
N LEU A 99 -11.17 0.23 -15.66
CA LEU A 99 -12.55 -0.16 -15.93
C LEU A 99 -13.24 0.83 -16.89
N SER A 100 -13.10 2.14 -16.63
CA SER A 100 -13.65 3.18 -17.49
C SER A 100 -13.10 3.09 -18.91
N THR A 101 -11.78 2.92 -19.06
CA THR A 101 -11.14 2.72 -20.37
C THR A 101 -11.67 1.48 -21.07
N ALA A 102 -11.79 0.34 -20.38
CA ALA A 102 -12.30 -0.90 -20.95
C ALA A 102 -13.76 -0.75 -21.43
N LEU A 103 -14.62 -0.10 -20.64
CA LEU A 103 -16.01 0.17 -21.01
C LEU A 103 -16.10 1.10 -22.23
N ASN A 104 -15.23 2.11 -22.31
CA ASN A 104 -15.19 3.01 -23.46
C ASN A 104 -14.75 2.29 -24.74
N ILE A 105 -13.75 1.40 -24.65
CA ILE A 105 -13.31 0.56 -25.79
C ILE A 105 -14.45 -0.34 -26.24
N GLN A 106 -15.12 -1.03 -25.30
CA GLN A 106 -16.25 -1.90 -25.61
C GLN A 106 -17.37 -1.13 -26.30
N LYS A 107 -17.76 0.02 -25.74
CA LYS A 107 -18.80 0.88 -26.30
C LYS A 107 -18.45 1.30 -27.74
N ALA A 108 -17.23 1.79 -27.95
CA ALA A 108 -16.78 2.21 -29.29
C ALA A 108 -16.81 1.06 -30.30
N LEU A 109 -16.44 -0.16 -29.92
CA LEU A 109 -16.49 -1.33 -30.79
C LEU A 109 -17.93 -1.74 -31.12
N LEU A 110 -18.84 -1.72 -30.15
CA LEU A 110 -20.25 -2.06 -30.34
C LEU A 110 -20.98 -1.03 -31.21
N GLU A 111 -20.65 0.25 -31.07
CA GLU A 111 -21.23 1.35 -31.85
C GLU A 111 -20.62 1.45 -33.27
N HIS A 112 -19.49 0.80 -33.53
CA HIS A 112 -18.81 0.88 -34.82
C HIS A 112 -19.62 0.16 -35.92
N PRO A 113 -19.83 0.79 -37.11
CA PRO A 113 -20.76 0.29 -38.14
C PRO A 113 -20.39 -1.07 -38.73
N THR A 114 -19.11 -1.44 -38.71
CA THR A 114 -18.61 -2.76 -39.17
C THR A 114 -18.36 -3.72 -38.00
N ALA A 115 -17.42 -3.39 -37.10
CA ALA A 115 -17.06 -4.24 -35.96
C ALA A 115 -18.26 -4.58 -35.05
N GLY A 116 -19.16 -3.61 -34.78
CA GLY A 116 -20.35 -3.85 -33.97
C GLY A 116 -21.26 -4.93 -34.56
N LYS A 117 -21.44 -4.94 -35.88
CA LYS A 117 -22.22 -5.97 -36.58
C LYS A 117 -21.60 -7.36 -36.45
N LEU A 118 -20.28 -7.45 -36.53
CA LEU A 118 -19.57 -8.71 -36.30
C LEU A 118 -19.76 -9.17 -34.85
N LEU A 119 -19.50 -8.28 -33.89
CA LEU A 119 -19.55 -8.59 -32.47
C LEU A 119 -20.96 -8.93 -31.99
N THR A 120 -22.03 -8.44 -32.62
CA THR A 120 -23.42 -8.64 -32.16
C THR A 120 -24.23 -9.57 -33.05
N HIS A 121 -23.61 -10.20 -34.06
CA HIS A 121 -24.31 -11.06 -34.99
C HIS A 121 -24.98 -12.25 -34.27
N PRO A 122 -26.21 -12.64 -34.65
CA PRO A 122 -26.93 -13.73 -33.97
C PRO A 122 -26.26 -15.09 -34.13
N SER A 123 -25.64 -15.36 -35.29
CA SER A 123 -24.90 -16.60 -35.55
C SER A 123 -23.47 -16.59 -35.01
N ARG A 124 -23.15 -15.69 -34.05
CA ARG A 124 -21.79 -15.64 -33.49
C ARG A 124 -21.55 -16.79 -32.52
N ALA A 125 -20.38 -17.39 -32.61
CA ALA A 125 -19.85 -18.32 -31.64
C ALA A 125 -18.51 -17.78 -31.12
N VAL A 126 -18.22 -18.02 -29.84
CA VAL A 126 -17.04 -17.48 -29.15
C VAL A 126 -16.18 -18.65 -28.71
N GLU A 127 -14.86 -18.52 -28.85
CA GLU A 127 -13.86 -19.51 -28.42
C GLU A 127 -14.04 -20.91 -29.06
N VAL A 128 -14.56 -20.96 -30.29
CA VAL A 128 -14.71 -22.22 -31.04
C VAL A 128 -13.34 -22.80 -31.37
N SER A 129 -13.15 -24.11 -31.13
CA SER A 129 -11.88 -24.77 -31.43
C SER A 129 -11.99 -25.64 -32.68
N TYR A 130 -11.07 -25.43 -33.61
CA TYR A 130 -10.84 -26.26 -34.79
C TYR A 130 -9.61 -27.12 -34.57
N PHE A 131 -9.69 -28.38 -34.98
CA PHE A 131 -8.60 -29.34 -34.92
C PHE A 131 -8.39 -29.92 -36.31
N GLY A 132 -7.13 -30.14 -36.67
CA GLY A 132 -6.76 -30.75 -37.94
C GLY A 132 -5.36 -31.35 -37.87
N ILE A 133 -4.98 -32.08 -38.91
CA ILE A 133 -3.62 -32.56 -39.10
C ILE A 133 -3.04 -31.76 -40.26
N ASP A 134 -1.88 -31.15 -40.03
CA ASP A 134 -1.11 -30.51 -41.09
C ASP A 134 -0.56 -31.58 -42.04
N GLU A 135 -0.96 -31.55 -43.30
CA GLU A 135 -0.66 -32.62 -44.27
C GLU A 135 0.84 -32.70 -44.63
N GLU A 136 1.59 -31.61 -44.50
CA GLU A 136 3.02 -31.56 -44.80
C GLU A 136 3.85 -32.15 -43.65
N THR A 137 3.54 -31.76 -42.42
CA THR A 137 4.35 -32.12 -41.23
C THR A 137 3.78 -33.30 -40.46
N GLY A 138 2.52 -33.66 -40.67
CA GLY A 138 1.80 -34.68 -39.91
C GLY A 138 1.43 -34.25 -38.48
N LEU A 139 1.60 -32.97 -38.12
CA LEU A 139 1.34 -32.47 -36.78
C LEU A 139 -0.14 -32.18 -36.55
N GLU A 140 -0.64 -32.46 -35.35
CA GLU A 140 -1.95 -31.99 -34.91
C GLU A 140 -1.92 -30.49 -34.66
N VAL A 141 -2.82 -29.76 -35.31
CA VAL A 141 -2.96 -28.31 -35.21
C VAL A 141 -4.31 -27.97 -34.59
N ARG A 142 -4.31 -26.96 -33.71
CA ARG A 142 -5.53 -26.37 -33.14
C ARG A 142 -5.58 -24.87 -33.39
N VAL A 143 -6.70 -24.39 -33.92
CA VAL A 143 -6.99 -22.96 -34.07
C VAL A 143 -8.23 -22.61 -33.24
N ARG A 144 -8.18 -21.48 -32.53
CA ARG A 144 -9.30 -20.98 -31.74
C ARG A 144 -9.47 -19.48 -31.98
N PRO A 145 -10.33 -19.05 -32.91
CA PRO A 145 -10.68 -17.64 -33.03
C PRO A 145 -11.48 -17.18 -31.80
N ASP A 146 -11.29 -15.93 -31.41
CA ASP A 146 -12.10 -15.31 -30.35
C ASP A 146 -13.58 -15.31 -30.74
N LEU A 147 -13.86 -15.08 -32.03
CA LEU A 147 -15.19 -15.01 -32.60
C LEU A 147 -15.26 -15.75 -33.94
N GLU A 148 -16.33 -16.49 -34.14
CA GLU A 148 -16.70 -17.08 -35.42
C GLU A 148 -18.10 -16.62 -35.83
N LEU A 149 -18.30 -16.41 -37.13
CA LEU A 149 -19.59 -16.17 -37.75
C LEU A 149 -19.85 -17.18 -38.86
N ASP A 150 -20.98 -17.87 -38.78
CA ASP A 150 -21.51 -18.68 -39.90
C ASP A 150 -22.53 -17.84 -40.69
N MET A 151 -22.25 -17.66 -41.98
CA MET A 151 -23.08 -16.92 -42.93
C MET A 151 -23.67 -17.83 -44.02
N GLY A 152 -23.99 -19.08 -43.69
CA GLY A 152 -24.72 -19.98 -44.60
C GLY A 152 -23.86 -20.47 -45.76
N GLY A 153 -22.67 -20.98 -45.43
CA GLY A 153 -21.70 -21.52 -46.39
C GLY A 153 -20.35 -20.79 -46.39
N LEU A 154 -20.26 -19.64 -45.71
CA LEU A 154 -19.01 -18.95 -45.42
C LEU A 154 -18.84 -18.83 -43.89
N ARG A 155 -17.68 -19.25 -43.38
CA ARG A 155 -17.29 -19.01 -41.99
C ARG A 155 -16.23 -17.92 -41.92
N ILE A 156 -16.47 -16.94 -41.06
CA ILE A 156 -15.52 -15.85 -40.80
C ILE A 156 -15.01 -16.00 -39.38
N GLY A 157 -13.70 -16.19 -39.24
CA GLY A 157 -13.00 -16.08 -37.96
C GLY A 157 -12.55 -14.64 -37.73
N ALA A 158 -12.76 -14.11 -36.53
CA ALA A 158 -12.28 -12.82 -36.08
C ALA A 158 -11.58 -12.96 -34.73
N ASP A 159 -10.57 -12.13 -34.53
CA ASP A 159 -9.74 -12.10 -33.33
C ASP A 159 -9.66 -10.65 -32.84
N LEU A 160 -9.92 -10.45 -31.55
CA LEU A 160 -9.99 -9.13 -30.94
C LEU A 160 -8.66 -8.81 -30.27
N LYS A 161 -7.90 -7.90 -30.88
CA LYS A 161 -6.65 -7.39 -30.27
C LYS A 161 -6.83 -5.99 -29.72
N THR A 162 -6.36 -5.80 -28.49
CA THR A 162 -6.14 -4.48 -27.90
C THR A 162 -4.64 -4.20 -27.92
N ILE A 163 -4.24 -3.04 -28.44
CA ILE A 163 -2.84 -2.62 -28.51
C ILE A 163 -2.68 -1.19 -28.04
N SER A 164 -1.48 -0.82 -27.62
CA SER A 164 -1.11 0.57 -27.34
C SER A 164 -0.01 1.03 -28.30
N MET A 165 -0.20 2.18 -28.92
CA MET A 165 0.79 2.79 -29.81
C MET A 165 1.07 4.21 -29.33
N TRP A 166 2.27 4.41 -28.77
CA TRP A 166 2.63 5.62 -28.03
C TRP A 166 3.21 6.75 -28.90
N ASN A 167 3.67 6.44 -30.12
CA ASN A 167 4.39 7.37 -30.99
C ASN A 167 3.86 7.41 -32.43
N ILE A 168 2.53 7.30 -32.58
CA ILE A 168 1.88 7.35 -33.89
C ILE A 168 0.78 8.39 -33.85
N LYS A 169 0.88 9.39 -34.74
CA LYS A 169 -0.23 10.31 -34.98
C LYS A 169 -1.42 9.53 -35.53
N GLN A 170 -2.63 9.89 -35.12
CA GLN A 170 -3.85 9.18 -35.51
C GLN A 170 -3.97 8.94 -37.03
N GLU A 171 -3.54 9.90 -37.84
CA GLU A 171 -3.49 9.81 -39.31
C GLU A 171 -2.60 8.68 -39.84
N GLY A 172 -1.52 8.33 -39.13
CA GLY A 172 -0.59 7.25 -39.50
C GLY A 172 -0.98 5.87 -38.97
N LEU A 173 -2.05 5.76 -38.19
CA LEU A 173 -2.42 4.52 -37.50
C LEU A 173 -2.78 3.39 -38.48
N ARG A 174 -3.55 3.71 -39.52
CA ARG A 174 -4.01 2.71 -40.51
C ARG A 174 -2.83 2.09 -41.28
N ALA A 175 -1.86 2.91 -41.69
CA ALA A 175 -0.66 2.45 -42.40
C ALA A 175 0.21 1.53 -41.53
N LYS A 176 0.16 1.64 -40.20
CA LYS A 176 0.92 0.75 -39.30
C LYS A 176 0.21 -0.57 -39.03
N LEU A 177 -1.12 -0.58 -39.08
CA LEU A 177 -1.96 -1.75 -38.81
C LEU A 177 -2.05 -2.70 -40.01
N HIS A 178 -2.01 -2.17 -41.24
CA HIS A 178 -1.85 -2.98 -42.44
C HIS A 178 -0.36 -3.24 -42.67
N ARG A 179 0.12 -4.43 -42.30
CA ARG A 179 1.45 -4.93 -42.69
C ARG A 179 1.37 -5.67 -44.01
#